data_AF-A0A2N9GGU5-F1
#
_entry.id   AF-A0A2N9GGU5-F1
#
_cell.length_a   1.000
_cell.length_b   1.000
_cell.length_c   1.000
_cell.angle_alpha   90.00
_cell.angle_beta   90.00
_cell.angle_gamma   90.00
#
_symmetry.space_group_name_H-M   'P 1'
#
loop_
_entity.id
_entity.type
_entity.pdbx_description
1 polymer ?
#
loop_
_entity_poly.entity_id
_entity_poly.type
_entity_poly.pdbx_seq_one_letter_code
_entity_poly.pdbx_strand_id
1 'polypeptide(L)'
;MSVQEARAAAEKAQQLLQNVANRKRNRQLETNGLVITRALYGNRTALSRKDESRETQHDLTSQIMDVTLPLNFLVSESGQLKLHEGVKKSGIMGFCDPCPGEPKQLHVEYTYRGGRYEVVVDDFEELIMPQEVHGI
;
A
#
# COMPACT_ATOMS: atom_id res chain seq x y z
N MET A 1 8.14 15.97 13.96
CA MET A 1 8.66 14.69 13.45
C MET A 1 9.06 14.93 12.00
N SER A 2 10.32 14.68 11.65
CA SER A 2 10.78 14.74 10.26
C SER A 2 10.18 13.59 9.44
N VAL A 3 10.19 13.70 8.11
CA VAL A 3 9.77 12.61 7.22
C VAL A 3 10.60 11.35 7.47
N GLN A 4 11.91 11.51 7.73
CA GLN A 4 12.81 10.40 8.01
C GLN A 4 12.47 9.68 9.32
N GLU A 5 12.16 10.43 10.38
CA GLU A 5 11.71 9.85 11.66
C GLU A 5 10.38 9.12 11.51
N ALA A 6 9.44 9.72 10.77
CA ALA A 6 8.12 9.14 10.49
C ALA A 6 8.25 7.83 9.72
N ARG A 7 9.10 7.82 8.68
CA ARG A 7 9.41 6.63 7.88
C ARG A 7 10.05 5.54 8.74
N ALA A 8 11.06 5.87 9.53
CA ALA A 8 11.73 4.90 10.41
C ALA A 8 10.75 4.30 11.45
N ALA A 9 9.83 5.11 12.00
CA ALA A 9 8.79 4.61 12.90
C ALA A 9 7.82 3.66 12.19
N ALA A 10 7.40 4.01 10.98
CA ALA A 10 6.52 3.18 10.17
C ALA A 10 7.19 1.85 9.77
N GLU A 11 8.44 1.89 9.32
CA GLU A 11 9.24 0.68 8.99
C GLU A 11 9.44 -0.23 10.21
N LYS A 12 9.69 0.33 11.40
CA LYS A 12 9.69 -0.45 12.66
C LYS A 12 8.34 -1.10 12.92
N ALA A 13 7.24 -0.39 12.70
CA ALA A 13 5.92 -0.98 12.81
C ALA A 13 5.73 -2.12 11.80
N GLN A 14 6.19 -1.99 10.56
CA GLN A 14 6.15 -3.08 9.57
C GLN A 14 6.90 -4.33 10.05
N GLN A 15 8.06 -4.18 10.68
CA GLN A 15 8.81 -5.30 11.27
C GLN A 15 7.99 -6.04 12.34
N LEU A 16 7.25 -5.31 13.18
CA LEU A 16 6.36 -5.91 14.19
C LEU A 16 5.18 -6.66 13.55
N LEU A 17 4.68 -6.18 12.41
CA LEU A 17 3.59 -6.80 11.67
C LEU A 17 4.01 -8.03 10.86
N GLN A 18 5.30 -8.17 10.52
CA GLN A 18 5.83 -9.12 9.53
C GLN A 18 5.32 -10.55 9.72
N ASN A 19 5.40 -11.09 10.93
CA ASN A 19 5.01 -12.49 11.20
C ASN A 19 3.51 -12.71 10.97
N VAL A 20 2.68 -11.77 11.43
CA VAL A 20 1.22 -11.87 11.29
C VAL A 20 0.80 -11.64 9.85
N ALA A 21 1.40 -10.65 9.17
CA ALA A 21 1.17 -10.35 7.76
C ALA A 21 1.50 -11.57 6.89
N ASN A 22 2.66 -12.20 7.08
CA ASN A 22 3.07 -13.38 6.33
C ASN A 22 2.12 -14.56 6.55
N ARG A 23 1.71 -14.80 7.80
CA ARG A 23 0.75 -15.86 8.13
C ARG A 23 -0.61 -15.60 7.46
N LYS A 24 -1.12 -14.37 7.52
CA LYS A 24 -2.38 -13.99 6.86
C LYS A 24 -2.29 -14.16 5.35
N ARG A 25 -1.24 -13.64 4.73
CA ARG A 25 -0.95 -13.78 3.30
C ARG A 25 -0.90 -15.24 2.86
N ASN A 26 -0.21 -16.10 3.61
CA ASN A 26 -0.09 -17.52 3.27
C ASN A 26 -1.44 -18.26 3.35
N ARG A 27 -2.29 -17.95 4.34
CA ARG A 27 -3.65 -18.51 4.40
C ARG A 27 -4.52 -18.09 3.21
N GLN A 28 -4.36 -16.84 2.77
CA GLN A 28 -5.05 -16.37 1.56
C GLN A 28 -4.50 -17.07 0.31
N LEU A 29 -3.19 -17.28 0.20
CA LEU A 29 -2.58 -18.05 -0.89
C LEU A 29 -3.11 -19.48 -0.98
N GLU A 30 -3.20 -20.19 0.15
CA GLU A 30 -3.71 -21.58 0.23
C GLU A 30 -5.16 -21.72 -0.26
N THR A 31 -5.95 -20.66 -0.11
CA THR A 31 -7.37 -20.63 -0.48
C THR A 31 -7.65 -19.89 -1.78
N ASN A 32 -6.59 -19.47 -2.49
CA ASN A 32 -6.68 -18.60 -3.66
C ASN A 32 -7.51 -17.32 -3.38
N GLY A 33 -7.40 -16.80 -2.15
CA GLY A 33 -8.05 -15.60 -1.64
C GLY A 33 -7.30 -14.32 -2.02
N LEU A 34 -7.53 -13.25 -1.25
CA LEU A 34 -6.97 -11.93 -1.53
C LEU A 34 -5.51 -11.85 -1.06
N VAL A 35 -4.58 -11.62 -1.99
CA VAL A 35 -3.15 -11.47 -1.70
C VAL A 35 -2.65 -10.18 -2.31
N ILE A 36 -2.19 -9.25 -1.48
CA ILE A 36 -1.58 -8.01 -1.97
C ILE A 36 -0.16 -8.33 -2.42
N THR A 37 0.11 -8.15 -3.71
CA THR A 37 1.40 -8.49 -4.33
C THR A 37 2.36 -7.31 -4.34
N ARG A 38 1.83 -6.09 -4.46
CA ARG A 38 2.58 -4.84 -4.39
C ARG A 38 1.67 -3.73 -3.93
N ALA A 39 2.12 -2.88 -3.02
CA ALA A 39 1.41 -1.67 -2.65
C ALA A 39 2.37 -0.53 -2.36
N LEU A 40 2.16 0.60 -3.03
CA LEU A 40 2.99 1.80 -2.92
C LEU A 40 2.13 2.99 -2.51
N TYR A 41 2.58 3.71 -1.48
CA TYR A 41 1.93 4.92 -1.00
C TYR A 41 2.90 6.10 -1.09
N GLY A 42 2.47 7.21 -1.67
CA GLY A 42 3.34 8.38 -1.75
C GLY A 42 2.91 9.39 -2.79
N ASN A 43 3.87 10.22 -3.21
CA ASN A 43 3.63 11.35 -4.10
C ASN A 43 2.98 10.88 -5.42
N ARG A 44 1.83 11.49 -5.76
CA ARG A 44 1.05 11.16 -6.96
C ARG A 44 1.87 11.23 -8.25
N THR A 45 2.65 12.29 -8.41
CA THR A 45 3.49 12.50 -9.59
C THR A 45 4.60 11.46 -9.65
N ALA A 46 5.23 11.15 -8.52
CA ALA A 46 6.27 10.13 -8.44
C ALA A 46 5.74 8.72 -8.78
N LEU A 47 4.50 8.39 -8.38
CA LEU A 47 3.85 7.12 -8.71
C LEU A 47 3.46 7.01 -10.20
N SER A 48 3.13 8.13 -10.85
CA SER A 48 2.72 8.15 -12.26
C SER A 48 3.85 8.07 -13.29
N ARG A 49 5.08 8.45 -12.91
CA ARG A 49 6.21 8.55 -13.84
C ARG A 49 6.89 7.19 -13.99
N LYS A 50 6.56 6.47 -15.07
CA LYS A 50 7.30 5.26 -15.46
C LYS A 50 8.66 5.55 -16.14
N ASP A 51 8.90 6.74 -16.72
CA ASP A 51 9.95 6.88 -17.75
C ASP A 51 10.79 8.18 -17.85
N GLU A 52 10.88 9.08 -16.86
CA GLU A 52 11.65 10.33 -17.06
C GLU A 52 12.89 10.52 -16.15
N SER A 53 14.06 10.38 -16.79
CA SER A 53 15.43 10.83 -16.42
C SER A 53 16.01 10.43 -15.04
N ARG A 54 17.15 9.71 -15.10
CA ARG A 54 17.87 9.08 -13.98
C ARG A 54 18.33 10.02 -12.84
N GLU A 55 18.49 11.32 -13.09
CA GLU A 55 19.05 12.26 -12.10
C GLU A 55 17.98 12.86 -11.15
N THR A 56 16.70 12.91 -11.56
CA THR A 56 15.57 13.37 -10.70
C THR A 56 14.90 12.21 -9.95
N GLN A 57 15.32 10.98 -10.23
CA GLN A 57 14.65 9.76 -9.80
C GLN A 57 14.93 9.41 -8.33
N HIS A 58 16.10 9.79 -7.81
CA HIS A 58 16.49 9.49 -6.43
C HIS A 58 15.63 10.25 -5.40
N ASP A 59 15.40 11.56 -5.60
CA ASP A 59 14.56 12.35 -4.69
C ASP A 59 13.08 11.94 -4.73
N LEU A 60 12.56 11.57 -5.90
CA LEU A 60 11.17 11.15 -6.05
C LEU A 60 10.90 9.77 -5.46
N THR A 61 11.85 8.82 -5.55
CA THR A 61 11.69 7.50 -4.92
C THR A 61 11.63 7.58 -3.39
N SER A 62 12.30 8.56 -2.78
CA SER A 62 12.23 8.79 -1.34
C SER A 62 10.82 9.18 -0.87
N GLN A 63 10.02 9.77 -1.77
CA GLN A 63 8.64 10.20 -1.54
C GLN A 63 7.61 9.07 -1.75
N ILE A 64 8.07 7.84 -1.96
CA ILE A 64 7.24 6.64 -2.09
C ILE A 64 7.63 5.64 -1.01
N MET A 65 6.63 5.07 -0.35
CA MET A 65 6.77 4.04 0.67
C MET A 65 6.13 2.74 0.20
N ASP A 66 6.84 1.62 0.37
CA ASP A 66 6.24 0.29 0.22
C ASP A 66 5.38 -0.02 1.45
N VAL A 67 4.11 -0.34 1.21
CA VAL A 67 3.11 -0.65 2.22
C VAL A 67 2.43 -2.00 1.96
N THR A 68 3.09 -2.87 1.18
CA THR A 68 2.61 -4.22 0.82
C THR A 68 2.39 -5.09 2.06
N LEU A 69 3.32 -5.04 3.01
CA LEU A 69 3.25 -5.81 4.25
C LEU A 69 2.10 -5.32 5.16
N PRO A 70 1.99 -4.02 5.48
CA PRO A 70 0.83 -3.48 6.18
C PRO A 70 -0.52 -3.84 5.55
N LEU A 71 -0.68 -3.76 4.22
CA LEU A 71 -1.95 -4.13 3.60
C LEU A 71 -2.26 -5.62 3.74
N ASN A 72 -1.27 -6.51 3.58
CA ASN A 72 -1.48 -7.95 3.86
C ASN A 72 -1.84 -8.22 5.33
N PHE A 73 -1.33 -7.42 6.27
CA PHE A 73 -1.74 -7.49 7.67
C PHE A 73 -3.20 -7.10 7.86
N LEU A 74 -3.71 -6.13 7.10
CA LEU A 74 -5.09 -5.63 7.20
C LEU A 74 -6.14 -6.54 6.54
N VAL A 75 -5.74 -7.48 5.68
CA VAL A 75 -6.68 -8.46 5.10
C VAL A 75 -7.37 -9.25 6.23
N SER A 76 -8.69 -9.30 6.17
CA SER A 76 -9.55 -10.04 7.10
C SER A 76 -9.37 -11.55 6.93
N GLU A 77 -9.90 -12.33 7.88
CA GLU A 77 -9.93 -13.79 7.73
C GLU A 77 -10.83 -14.23 6.56
N SER A 78 -11.87 -13.45 6.26
CA SER A 78 -12.76 -13.66 5.10
C SER A 78 -12.14 -13.27 3.75
N GLY A 79 -10.89 -12.79 3.72
CA GLY A 79 -10.20 -12.42 2.48
C GLY A 79 -10.67 -11.10 1.88
N GLN A 80 -11.04 -10.14 2.73
CA GLN A 80 -11.43 -8.78 2.33
C GLN A 80 -10.53 -7.75 3.00
N LEU A 81 -10.38 -6.60 2.36
CA LEU A 81 -9.70 -5.43 2.92
C LEU A 81 -10.60 -4.22 2.73
N LYS A 82 -10.78 -3.43 3.78
CA LYS A 82 -11.50 -2.15 3.75
C LYS A 82 -10.69 -1.05 4.41
N LEU A 83 -10.40 0.01 3.66
CA LEU A 83 -9.91 1.28 4.17
C LEU A 83 -11.05 2.28 4.08
N HIS A 84 -11.41 2.92 5.19
CA HIS A 84 -12.57 3.80 5.25
C HIS A 84 -12.30 5.16 4.61
N GLU A 85 -13.34 5.71 3.97
CA GLU A 85 -13.35 7.10 3.49
C GLU A 85 -13.03 8.09 4.63
N GLY A 86 -12.31 9.16 4.31
CA GLY A 86 -11.94 10.21 5.27
C GLY A 86 -10.80 9.82 6.21
N VAL A 87 -10.36 8.56 6.22
CA VAL A 87 -9.17 8.12 6.96
C VAL A 87 -7.94 8.30 6.09
N LYS A 88 -7.07 9.24 6.51
CA LYS A 88 -5.78 9.48 5.87
C LYS A 88 -4.91 8.22 5.88
N LYS A 89 -4.38 7.79 4.74
CA LYS A 89 -3.60 6.53 4.66
C LYS A 89 -2.33 6.60 5.51
N SER A 90 -1.72 7.78 5.67
CA SER A 90 -0.56 7.96 6.56
C SER A 90 -0.85 7.69 8.05
N GLY A 91 -2.12 7.62 8.46
CA GLY A 91 -2.52 7.26 9.83
C GLY A 91 -2.61 5.75 10.08
N ILE A 92 -2.45 4.92 9.05
CA ILE A 92 -2.48 3.47 9.15
C ILE A 92 -1.16 2.97 9.74
N MET A 93 -1.21 1.96 10.61
CA MET A 93 0.00 1.36 11.17
C MET A 93 0.90 0.80 10.06
N GLY A 94 2.19 1.14 10.10
CA GLY A 94 3.14 0.76 9.06
C GLY A 94 3.16 1.70 7.85
N PHE A 95 2.38 2.78 7.87
CA PHE A 95 2.44 3.89 6.93
C PHE A 95 3.05 5.13 7.61
N CYS A 96 3.57 6.05 6.80
CA CYS A 96 3.85 7.44 7.17
C CYS A 96 3.47 8.36 6.00
N ASP A 97 3.50 9.69 6.18
CA ASP A 97 3.40 10.64 5.06
C ASP A 97 4.81 10.87 4.47
N PRO A 98 5.16 10.29 3.30
CA PRO A 98 6.51 10.40 2.74
C PRO A 98 6.76 11.73 2.02
N CYS A 99 5.72 12.53 1.79
CA CYS A 99 5.80 13.82 1.08
C CYS A 99 4.74 14.80 1.63
N PRO A 100 5.01 15.42 2.80
CA PRO A 100 4.11 16.40 3.38
C PRO A 100 3.89 17.60 2.45
N GLY A 101 2.65 18.08 2.36
CA GLY A 101 2.27 19.17 1.47
C GLY A 101 1.94 18.74 0.04
N GLU A 102 2.35 17.53 -0.36
CA GLU A 102 2.11 17.01 -1.71
C GLU A 102 0.89 16.06 -1.77
N PRO A 103 0.16 16.03 -2.90
CA PRO A 103 -0.89 15.04 -3.15
C PRO A 103 -0.33 13.61 -3.13
N LYS A 104 -1.05 12.72 -2.46
CA LYS A 104 -0.66 11.32 -2.30
C LYS A 104 -1.70 10.37 -2.84
N GLN A 105 -1.21 9.24 -3.32
CA GLN A 105 -2.03 8.12 -3.76
C GLN A 105 -1.50 6.81 -3.17
N LEU A 106 -2.40 5.84 -3.07
CA LEU A 106 -2.10 4.45 -2.78
C LEU A 106 -2.36 3.64 -4.05
N HIS A 107 -1.30 3.08 -4.62
CA HIS A 107 -1.36 2.14 -5.72
C HIS A 107 -1.23 0.71 -5.18
N VAL A 108 -2.18 -0.16 -5.51
CA VAL A 108 -2.23 -1.55 -5.05
C VAL A 108 -2.41 -2.51 -6.21
N GLU A 109 -1.52 -3.49 -6.29
CA GLU A 109 -1.64 -4.69 -7.13
C GLU A 109 -1.95 -5.88 -6.22
N TYR A 110 -2.89 -6.72 -6.63
CA TYR A 110 -3.26 -7.92 -5.87
C TYR A 110 -3.72 -9.07 -6.77
N THR A 111 -3.69 -10.28 -6.20
CA THR A 111 -4.34 -11.45 -6.78
C THR A 111 -5.57 -11.85 -5.98
N TYR A 112 -6.57 -12.34 -6.68
CA TYR A 112 -7.79 -12.90 -6.08
C TYR A 112 -8.38 -13.95 -7.01
N ARG A 113 -8.60 -15.17 -6.50
CA ARG A 113 -9.16 -16.30 -7.26
C ARG A 113 -8.45 -16.55 -8.60
N GLY A 114 -7.12 -16.44 -8.60
CA GLY A 114 -6.27 -16.62 -9.78
C GLY A 114 -6.25 -15.45 -10.77
N GLY A 115 -7.08 -14.43 -10.57
CA GLY A 115 -7.06 -13.18 -11.34
C GLY A 115 -6.03 -12.19 -10.79
N ARG A 116 -5.61 -11.25 -11.64
CA ARG A 116 -4.76 -10.11 -11.29
C ARG A 116 -5.58 -8.83 -11.35
N TYR A 117 -5.32 -7.94 -10.40
CA TYR A 117 -6.09 -6.71 -10.22
C TYR A 117 -5.16 -5.56 -9.84
N GLU A 118 -5.52 -4.35 -10.23
CA GLU A 118 -4.79 -3.11 -9.95
C GLU A 118 -5.79 -2.00 -9.63
N VAL A 119 -5.47 -1.20 -8.62
CA VAL A 119 -6.28 -0.05 -8.21
C VAL A 119 -5.40 1.07 -7.66
N VAL A 120 -5.76 2.31 -7.98
CA VAL A 120 -5.15 3.52 -7.43
C VAL A 120 -6.25 4.34 -6.77
N VAL A 121 -6.03 4.73 -5.51
CA VAL A 121 -6.95 5.58 -4.75
C VAL A 121 -6.22 6.78 -4.15
N ASP A 122 -6.92 7.88 -3.94
CA ASP A 122 -6.39 9.06 -3.27
C ASP A 122 -6.25 8.87 -1.74
N ASP A 123 -5.50 9.75 -1.06
CA ASP A 123 -5.15 9.64 0.37
C ASP A 123 -6.36 9.46 1.31
N PHE A 124 -7.51 10.05 1.00
CA PHE A 124 -8.72 9.99 1.82
C PHE A 124 -9.82 9.09 1.24
N GLU A 125 -9.62 8.53 0.05
CA GLU A 125 -10.63 7.76 -0.66
C GLU A 125 -10.86 6.39 -0.01
N GLU A 126 -12.09 5.87 -0.10
CA GLU A 126 -12.40 4.50 0.33
C GLU A 126 -11.67 3.49 -0.55
N LEU A 127 -11.20 2.39 0.04
CA LEU A 127 -10.72 1.25 -0.72
C LEU A 127 -11.33 -0.02 -0.16
N ILE A 128 -12.08 -0.73 -1.01
CA ILE A 128 -12.59 -2.06 -0.71
C ILE A 128 -11.97 -3.03 -1.72
N MET A 129 -11.40 -4.12 -1.25
CA MET A 129 -10.86 -5.19 -2.08
C MET A 129 -11.31 -6.56 -1.55
N PRO A 130 -11.56 -7.54 -2.43
CA PRO A 130 -11.49 -7.43 -3.90
C PRO A 130 -12.72 -6.74 -4.52
N GLN A 131 -12.54 -6.10 -5.67
CA GLN A 131 -13.64 -5.65 -6.54
C GLN A 131 -13.36 -6.01 -8.01
N GLU A 132 -14.41 -6.36 -8.75
CA GLU A 132 -14.29 -6.79 -10.16
C GLU A 132 -13.78 -5.68 -11.07
N VAL A 133 -14.15 -4.43 -10.79
CA VAL A 133 -13.74 -3.24 -11.57
C VAL A 133 -12.23 -2.99 -11.55
N HIS A 134 -11.49 -3.62 -10.64
CA HIS A 134 -10.03 -3.54 -10.57
C HIS A 134 -9.33 -4.56 -11.48
N GLY A 135 -10.08 -5.46 -12.14
CA GLY A 135 -9.51 -6.54 -12.94
C GLY A 135 -8.75 -6.03 -14.17
N ILE A 136 -7.64 -6.71 -14.50
CA ILE A 136 -6.78 -6.43 -15.66
C ILE A 136 -6.89 -7.53 -16.72
#